data_AF-A0A257MQN3-F1
#
_entry.id   AF-A0A257MQN3-F1
#
_cell.length_a   1.000
_cell.length_b   1.000
_cell.length_c   1.000
_cell.angle_alpha   90.00
_cell.angle_beta   90.00
_cell.angle_gamma   90.00
#
_symmetry.space_group_name_H-M   'P 1'
#
loop_
_entity.id
_entity.type
_entity.pdbx_description
1 polymer ?
#
loop_
_entity_poly.entity_id
_entity_poly.type
_entity_poly.pdbx_seq_one_letter_code
_entity_poly.pdbx_strand_id
1 'polypeptide(L)' 'MNAIDELQIAIARRTLKMNDVGVSIMGGMTMDEARAVLKKHSLSVREEQYAR' A
#
# COMPACT_ATOMS: atom_id res chain seq x y z
N MET A 1 -1.92 18.05 -1.64
CA MET A 1 -2.41 16.67 -1.77
C MET A 1 -3.93 16.76 -1.76
N ASN A 2 -4.64 16.02 -2.63
CA ASN A 2 -6.10 16.02 -2.58
C ASN A 2 -6.59 14.90 -1.63
N ALA A 3 -7.84 14.98 -1.17
CA ALA A 3 -8.39 14.00 -0.22
C ALA A 3 -8.40 12.55 -0.77
N ILE A 4 -8.44 12.39 -2.10
CA ILE A 4 -8.43 11.07 -2.76
C ILE A 4 -7.02 10.47 -2.71
N ASP A 5 -5.98 11.27 -2.94
CA ASP A 5 -4.57 10.86 -2.87
C ASP A 5 -4.21 10.42 -1.45
N GLU A 6 -4.67 11.15 -0.43
CA GLU A 6 -4.46 10.80 0.98
C GLU A 6 -5.11 9.48 1.34
N LEU A 7 -6.34 9.25 0.87
CA LEU A 7 -7.04 7.98 1.04
C LEU A 7 -6.31 6.83 0.34
N GLN A 8 -5.85 7.03 -0.90
CA GLN A 8 -5.11 6.03 -1.66
C GLN A 8 -3.80 5.65 -0.96
N ILE A 9 -3.08 6.64 -0.41
CA ILE A 9 -1.85 6.40 0.36
C ILE A 9 -2.15 5.65 1.65
N ALA A 10 -3.23 5.99 2.36
CA ALA A 10 -3.62 5.30 3.58
C ALA A 10 -3.97 3.83 3.32
N ILE A 11 -4.69 3.55 2.23
CA ILE A 11 -5.00 2.20 1.77
C ILE A 11 -3.71 1.46 1.40
N ALA A 12 -2.85 2.06 0.57
CA ALA A 12 -1.59 1.45 0.16
C ALA A 12 -0.70 1.09 1.35
N ARG A 13 -0.56 1.98 2.33
CA ARG A 13 0.19 1.71 3.58
C ARG A 13 -0.42 0.58 4.40
N ARG A 14 -1.75 0.45 4.39
CA ARG A 14 -2.45 -0.61 5.11
C ARG A 14 -2.26 -1.95 4.40
N THR A 15 -2.41 -1.97 3.08
CA THR A 15 -2.15 -3.15 2.24
C THR A 15 -0.76 -3.71 2.49
N LEU A 16 0.28 -2.87 2.48
CA LEU A 16 1.66 -3.31 2.73
C LEU A 16 1.92 -3.83 4.15
N LYS A 17 1.05 -3.55 5.13
CA LYS A 17 1.17 -4.11 6.48
C LYS A 17 0.46 -5.46 6.63
N MET A 18 -0.27 -5.90 5.62
CA MET A 18 -0.97 -7.18 5.63
C MET A 18 -0.02 -8.27 5.11
N ASN A 19 -0.36 -9.54 5.33
CA ASN A 19 0.29 -10.65 4.65
C ASN A 19 -0.41 -10.92 3.31
N ASP A 20 0.26 -11.63 2.40
CA ASP A 20 -0.26 -11.89 1.05
C ASP A 20 -1.64 -12.55 1.06
N VAL A 21 -1.87 -13.44 2.04
CA VAL A 21 -3.17 -14.10 2.27
C VAL A 21 -4.25 -13.08 2.65
N GLY A 22 -3.95 -12.13 3.53
CA GLY A 22 -4.88 -11.09 3.97
C GLY A 22 -5.23 -10.10 2.85
N VAL A 23 -4.27 -9.78 1.97
CA VAL A 23 -4.52 -8.94 0.79
C VAL A 23 -5.42 -9.66 -0.22
N SER A 24 -5.14 -10.95 -0.47
CA SER A 24 -5.93 -11.78 -1.38
C SER A 24 -7.38 -11.93 -0.93
N ILE A 25 -7.62 -12.07 0.38
CA ILE A 25 -8.97 -12.22 0.95
C ILE A 25 -9.77 -10.91 0.95
N MET A 26 -9.15 -9.77 1.29
CA MET A 26 -9.89 -8.49 1.35
C MET A 26 -10.20 -7.90 -0.03
N GLY A 27 -9.39 -8.22 -1.05
CA GLY A 27 -9.51 -7.62 -2.38
C GLY A 27 -9.28 -6.11 -2.39
N GLY A 28 -9.39 -5.49 -3.57
CA GLY A 28 -9.33 -4.03 -3.76
C GLY A 28 -7.99 -3.48 -4.24
N MET A 29 -6.88 -3.73 -3.52
CA MET A 29 -5.54 -3.27 -3.91
C MET A 29 -4.48 -4.32 -3.56
N THR A 30 -3.71 -4.75 -4.54
CA THR A 30 -2.59 -5.68 -4.39
C THR A 30 -1.36 -5.02 -3.76
N MET A 31 -0.42 -5.83 -3.26
CA MET A 31 0.86 -5.33 -2.74
C MET A 31 1.63 -4.49 -3.77
N ASP A 32 1.62 -4.92 -5.04
CA ASP A 32 2.33 -4.23 -6.11
C ASP A 32 1.66 -2.91 -6.50
N GLU A 33 0.33 -2.86 -6.50
CA GLU A 33 -0.40 -1.60 -6.70
C GLU A 33 -0.17 -0.63 -5.54
N ALA A 34 -0.14 -1.13 -4.29
CA ALA A 34 0.19 -0.32 -3.14
C ALA A 34 1.60 0.28 -3.23
N ARG A 35 2.60 -0.50 -3.67
CA ARG A 35 3.96 0.00 -3.97
C ARG A 35 3.92 1.07 -5.06
N ALA A 36 3.16 0.84 -6.14
CA ALA A 36 3.07 1.78 -7.26
C ALA A 36 2.44 3.13 -6.84
N VAL A 37 1.39 3.10 -6.01
CA VAL A 37 0.77 4.30 -5.44
C VAL A 37 1.77 5.09 -4.59
N LEU A 38 2.48 4.43 -3.68
CA LEU A 38 3.46 5.14 -2.84
C LEU A 38 4.62 5.70 -3.67
N LYS A 39 5.09 4.97 -4.68
CA LYS A 39 6.12 5.44 -5.61
C LYS A 39 5.66 6.66 -6.43
N LYS A 40 4.41 6.66 -6.90
CA LYS A 40 3.79 7.80 -7.63
C LYS A 40 3.80 9.09 -6.80
N HIS A 41 3.70 8.97 -5.48
CA HIS A 41 3.76 10.10 -4.55
C HIS A 41 5.16 10.34 -3.95
N SER A 42 6.20 9.74 -4.53
CA SER A 42 7.59 9.86 -4.06
C SER A 42 7.78 9.45 -2.58
N LEU A 43 6.91 8.59 -2.05
CA LEU A 43 7.02 8.04 -0.71
C LEU A 43 7.88 6.78 -0.76
N SER A 44 8.99 6.78 -0.01
CA SER A 44 9.86 5.61 0.07
C SER A 44 9.21 4.53 0.93
N VAL A 45 9.10 3.33 0.34
CA VAL A 45 8.69 2.12 1.06
C VAL A 45 9.98 1.42 1.49
N ARG A 46 10.30 1.45 2.78
CA ARG A 46 11.37 0.58 3.32
C ARG A 46 10.79 -0.81 3.48
N GLU A 47 11.09 -1.72 2.57
CA GLU A 47 10.50 -3.06 2.52
C GLU A 47 10.69 -3.83 3.85
N GLU A 48 11.78 -3.57 4.56
CA GLU A 48 12.09 -4.10 5.89
C GLU A 48 11.02 -3.81 6.96
N GLN A 49 10.20 -2.77 6.77
CA GLN A 49 9.13 -2.42 7.71
C GLN A 49 7.80 -3.15 7.44
N TYR A 50 7.69 -3.82 6.29
CA TYR A 50 6.44 -4.32 5.75
C TYR A 50 6.48 -5.84 5.48
N ALA A 51 7.65 -6.38 5.15
CA ALA A 51 7.88 -7.82 5.15
C ALA A 51 7.96 -8.34 6.59
N ARG A 52 6.95 -9.11 7.02
CA ARG A 52 6.97 -9.91 8.25
C ARG A 52 6.97 -11.39 7.91
#